data_AF-A0A956RHQ2-F1
#
_entry.id   AF-A0A956RHQ2-F1
#
_cell.length_a   1.000
_cell.length_b   1.000
_cell.length_c   1.000
_cell.angle_alpha   90.00
_cell.angle_beta   90.00
_cell.angle_gamma   90.00
#
_symmetry.space_group_name_H-M   'P 1'
#
loop_
_entity.id
_entity.type
_entity.pdbx_description
1 polymer ?
#
loop_
_entity_poly.entity_id
_entity_poly.type
_entity_poly.pdbx_seq_one_letter_code
_entity_poly.pdbx_strand_id
1 'polypeptide(L)'
;MTGTKRSGTSLWMQILIAAGYPAIGEAFPRRWSEHLKDANPSGFFESALRQGVYYRTNPDPRTGHFLFPADVVEHVVKVFIPGLVRTDLAFVHRVIATIRPWREYVMSMRRLYALEDARARASGSTAPRPVRPPPHLEWWSENFALIGDIGTRRYPVHVQSFDRLLAEPEEIIGRVLDWIGRRDRLAQAVAAVRPEHRTQRAPPLADEERFDDDAARVCDELYERVDDGRGLEPDFIRALNELNARLQPELRRRAQAVRAAARQRTRASDGLALLEGRDAGDAADGD
;
A
#
# COMPACT_ATOMS: atom_id res chain seq x y z
N MET A 1 7.79 -3.68 -5.89
CA MET A 1 7.48 -3.90 -4.46
C MET A 1 5.98 -3.70 -4.22
N THR A 2 5.31 -4.63 -3.52
CA THR A 2 3.88 -4.55 -3.20
C THR A 2 3.55 -4.99 -1.78
N GLY A 3 2.37 -4.62 -1.30
CA GLY A 3 1.87 -4.98 0.01
C GLY A 3 0.75 -4.04 0.41
N THR A 4 0.10 -4.33 1.53
CA THR A 4 -0.86 -3.41 2.11
C THR A 4 -0.13 -2.15 2.61
N LYS A 5 -0.88 -1.08 2.91
CA LYS A 5 -0.28 0.05 3.64
C LYS A 5 0.34 -0.44 4.94
N ARG A 6 1.46 0.17 5.36
CA ARG A 6 2.10 -0.14 6.66
C ARG A 6 2.62 -1.57 6.81
N SER A 7 2.74 -2.36 5.72
CA SER A 7 3.31 -3.71 5.77
C SER A 7 4.83 -3.77 5.57
N GLY A 8 5.53 -2.64 5.51
CA GLY A 8 6.98 -2.60 5.28
C GLY A 8 7.39 -2.41 3.82
N THR A 9 6.45 -2.08 2.93
CA THR A 9 6.75 -1.78 1.52
C THR A 9 7.78 -0.67 1.32
N SER A 10 7.76 0.38 2.14
CA SER A 10 8.77 1.44 2.08
C SER A 10 10.14 0.98 2.60
N LEU A 11 10.19 0.09 3.60
CA LEU A 11 11.43 -0.51 4.08
C LEU A 11 12.06 -1.35 2.97
N TRP A 12 11.27 -2.16 2.26
CA TRP A 12 11.76 -2.90 1.09
C TRP A 12 12.26 -1.99 -0.03
N MET A 13 11.62 -0.84 -0.28
CA MET A 13 12.17 0.14 -1.22
C MET A 13 13.56 0.61 -0.79
N GLN A 14 13.76 0.92 0.50
CA GLN A 14 15.07 1.31 1.03
C GLN A 14 16.11 0.20 0.88
N ILE A 15 15.74 -1.05 1.18
CA ILE A 15 16.59 -2.24 1.00
C ILE A 15 17.02 -2.38 -0.46
N LEU A 16 16.08 -2.28 -1.41
CA LEU A 16 16.35 -2.44 -2.85
C LEU A 16 17.18 -1.28 -3.41
N ILE A 17 16.94 -0.06 -2.95
CA ILE A 17 17.76 1.11 -3.32
C ILE A 17 19.18 0.97 -2.78
N ALA A 18 19.33 0.54 -1.51
CA ALA A 18 20.63 0.25 -0.93
C ALA A 18 21.35 -0.91 -1.65
N ALA A 19 20.59 -1.84 -2.23
CA ALA A 19 21.10 -2.88 -3.12
C ALA A 19 21.43 -2.39 -4.54
N GLY A 20 21.30 -1.09 -4.82
CA GLY A 20 21.72 -0.46 -6.08
C GLY A 20 20.65 -0.42 -7.18
N TYR A 21 19.39 -0.74 -6.90
CA TYR A 21 18.33 -0.62 -7.90
C TYR A 21 17.92 0.85 -8.12
N PRO A 22 17.83 1.31 -9.38
CA PRO A 22 17.21 2.61 -9.68
C PRO A 22 15.73 2.58 -9.31
N ALA A 23 15.27 3.59 -8.57
CA ALA A 23 13.91 3.66 -8.06
C ALA A 23 13.05 4.69 -8.81
N ILE A 24 11.80 4.32 -9.09
CA ILE A 24 10.77 5.26 -9.55
C ILE A 24 9.92 5.67 -8.35
N GLY A 25 10.14 6.89 -7.87
CA GLY A 25 9.47 7.48 -6.71
C GLY A 25 10.45 8.09 -5.72
N GLU A 26 9.92 8.81 -4.74
CA GLU A 26 10.72 9.56 -3.77
C GLU A 26 10.36 9.14 -2.35
N ALA A 27 11.33 9.19 -1.42
CA ALA A 27 11.11 8.86 -0.01
C ALA A 27 10.04 9.73 0.66
N PHE A 28 9.95 10.99 0.26
CA PHE A 28 8.94 11.94 0.74
C PHE A 28 8.43 12.74 -0.45
N PRO A 29 7.48 12.22 -1.24
CA PRO A 29 6.95 13.00 -2.35
C PRO A 29 6.27 14.26 -1.79
N ARG A 30 6.55 15.42 -2.39
CA ARG A 30 6.06 16.75 -1.93
C ARG A 30 6.61 17.12 -0.54
N ARG A 31 5.88 17.93 0.24
CA ARG A 31 6.22 18.32 1.62
C ARG A 31 5.93 17.24 2.67
N TRP A 32 5.96 15.95 2.33
CA TRP A 32 5.62 14.89 3.28
C TRP A 32 6.63 14.75 4.42
N SER A 33 7.90 15.13 4.18
CA SER A 33 8.96 15.18 5.19
C SER A 33 8.63 16.10 6.36
N GLU A 34 7.89 17.18 6.11
CA GLU A 34 7.49 18.16 7.13
C GLU A 34 6.41 17.61 8.09
N HIS A 35 5.76 16.48 7.78
CA HIS A 35 4.50 16.12 8.44
C HIS A 35 4.23 14.62 8.66
N LEU A 36 4.95 13.71 8.01
CA LEU A 36 4.79 12.26 8.15
C LEU A 36 6.06 11.56 8.67
N LYS A 37 7.12 12.33 8.95
CA LYS A 37 8.39 11.80 9.47
C LYS A 37 8.19 11.03 10.79
N ASP A 38 7.28 11.49 11.65
CA ASP A 38 6.97 10.81 12.92
C ASP A 38 6.31 9.43 12.72
N ALA A 39 5.69 9.20 11.57
CA ALA A 39 5.04 7.92 11.23
C ALA A 39 5.99 6.96 10.49
N ASN A 40 7.04 7.49 9.83
CA ASN A 40 8.15 6.75 9.24
C ASN A 40 9.34 7.72 8.99
N PRO A 41 10.37 7.71 9.85
CA PRO A 41 11.49 8.66 9.77
C PRO A 41 12.28 8.58 8.46
N SER A 42 12.27 7.41 7.83
CA SER A 42 13.00 7.11 6.59
C SER A 42 12.14 7.28 5.33
N GLY A 43 10.90 7.77 5.46
CA GLY A 43 10.04 8.15 4.34
C GLY A 43 9.14 7.06 3.78
N PHE A 44 8.05 7.51 3.17
CA PHE A 44 7.10 6.70 2.40
C PHE A 44 7.48 6.76 0.93
N PHE A 45 8.48 5.97 0.52
CA PHE A 45 8.85 5.84 -0.90
C PHE A 45 7.61 5.65 -1.75
N GLU A 46 7.20 6.67 -2.51
CA GLU A 46 5.94 6.69 -3.25
C GLU A 46 6.09 7.49 -4.56
N SER A 47 5.23 7.17 -5.52
CA SER A 47 5.15 7.84 -6.82
C SER A 47 3.68 7.90 -7.28
N ALA A 48 3.43 8.57 -8.40
CA ALA A 48 2.12 8.55 -9.05
C ALA A 48 1.66 7.12 -9.42
N LEU A 49 2.62 6.19 -9.57
CA LEU A 49 2.39 4.80 -9.95
C LEU A 49 1.92 3.90 -8.80
N ARG A 50 1.70 4.45 -7.59
CA ARG A 50 1.21 3.66 -6.44
C ARG A 50 -0.11 2.91 -6.71
N GLN A 51 -0.86 3.34 -7.73
CA GLN A 51 -2.12 2.75 -8.20
C GLN A 51 -1.98 1.81 -9.41
N GLY A 52 -0.76 1.50 -9.83
CA GLY A 52 -0.43 0.61 -10.94
C GLY A 52 0.35 1.32 -12.05
N VAL A 53 0.93 0.55 -12.96
CA VAL A 53 1.55 1.03 -14.21
C VAL A 53 0.73 0.49 -15.38
N TYR A 54 -0.21 1.30 -15.87
CA TYR A 54 -1.16 0.92 -16.92
C TYR A 54 -1.73 2.18 -17.59
N TYR A 55 -2.60 2.04 -18.60
CA TYR A 55 -3.08 3.16 -19.43
C TYR A 55 -3.65 4.39 -18.68
N ARG A 56 -4.10 4.27 -17.43
CA ARG A 56 -4.61 5.42 -16.64
C ARG A 56 -3.52 6.15 -15.86
N THR A 57 -2.37 5.52 -15.65
CA THR A 57 -1.26 6.03 -14.82
C THR A 57 0.04 6.15 -15.61
N ASN A 58 0.07 5.64 -16.84
CA ASN A 58 1.15 5.75 -17.80
C ASN A 58 0.52 6.03 -19.19
N PRO A 59 0.69 7.22 -19.78
CA PRO A 59 1.68 8.26 -19.44
C PRO A 59 1.37 9.04 -18.16
N ASP A 60 2.37 9.77 -17.64
CA ASP A 60 2.19 10.72 -16.54
C ASP A 60 1.13 11.77 -16.93
N PRO A 61 0.06 11.95 -16.12
CA PRO A 61 -1.07 12.79 -16.50
C PRO A 61 -0.75 14.29 -16.54
N ARG A 62 0.40 14.72 -15.98
CA ARG A 62 0.83 16.12 -15.95
C ARG A 62 1.82 16.44 -17.06
N THR A 63 2.76 15.54 -17.31
CA THR A 63 3.85 15.79 -18.25
C THR A 63 3.65 15.10 -19.60
N GLY A 64 2.75 14.12 -19.68
CA GLY A 64 2.59 13.27 -20.85
C GLY A 64 3.73 12.28 -21.06
N HIS A 65 4.73 12.24 -20.17
CA HIS A 65 5.86 11.33 -20.29
C HIS A 65 5.40 9.88 -20.18
N PHE A 66 5.72 9.07 -21.18
CA PHE A 66 5.37 7.66 -21.24
C PHE A 66 6.55 6.79 -20.83
N LEU A 67 6.33 5.87 -19.89
CA LEU A 67 7.31 4.85 -19.53
C LEU A 67 7.19 3.70 -20.52
N PHE A 68 8.23 3.46 -21.32
CA PHE A 68 8.33 2.26 -22.13
C PHE A 68 8.92 1.12 -21.28
N PRO A 69 8.39 -0.12 -21.36
CA PRO A 69 8.92 -1.25 -20.61
C PRO A 69 10.43 -1.47 -20.81
N ALA A 70 10.94 -1.23 -22.02
CA ALA A 70 12.36 -1.38 -22.35
C ALA A 70 13.27 -0.37 -21.61
N ASP A 71 12.75 0.81 -21.27
CA ASP A 71 13.53 1.88 -20.65
C ASP A 71 13.56 1.78 -19.13
N VAL A 72 12.67 0.97 -18.54
CA VAL A 72 12.53 0.79 -17.08
C VAL A 72 12.93 -0.61 -16.62
N VAL A 73 13.74 -1.31 -17.42
CA VAL A 73 14.35 -2.58 -17.04
C VAL A 73 15.20 -2.36 -15.77
N GLU A 74 15.15 -3.34 -14.86
CA GLU A 74 15.79 -3.27 -13.54
C GLU A 74 15.37 -2.06 -12.67
N HIS A 75 14.27 -1.37 -12.96
CA HIS A 75 13.77 -0.35 -12.04
C HIS A 75 12.91 -0.97 -10.94
N VAL A 76 13.02 -0.42 -9.73
CA VAL A 76 12.14 -0.74 -8.62
C VAL A 76 11.08 0.35 -8.45
N VAL A 77 9.82 -0.08 -8.35
CA VAL A 77 8.69 0.81 -8.02
C VAL A 77 7.85 0.18 -6.92
N LYS A 78 7.34 1.02 -6.02
CA LYS A 78 6.32 0.62 -5.05
C LYS A 78 4.94 0.83 -5.65
N VAL A 79 4.16 -0.24 -5.66
CA VAL A 79 2.77 -0.25 -6.09
C VAL A 79 1.97 -0.95 -5.01
N PHE A 80 0.87 -0.38 -4.54
CA PHE A 80 0.00 -1.09 -3.58
C PHE A 80 -0.72 -2.24 -4.30
N ILE A 81 -1.18 -3.23 -3.54
CA ILE A 81 -1.82 -4.43 -4.12
C ILE A 81 -2.92 -4.09 -5.15
N PRO A 82 -3.88 -3.18 -4.87
CA PRO A 82 -4.90 -2.84 -5.88
C PRO A 82 -4.34 -2.28 -7.20
N GLY A 83 -3.14 -1.69 -7.14
CA GLY A 83 -2.44 -1.22 -8.32
C GLY A 83 -1.69 -2.32 -9.05
N LEU A 84 -1.05 -3.25 -8.34
CA LEU A 84 -0.35 -4.39 -8.96
C LEU A 84 -1.32 -5.23 -9.80
N VAL A 85 -2.52 -5.47 -9.27
CA VAL A 85 -3.61 -6.20 -9.97
C VAL A 85 -3.99 -5.54 -11.31
N ARG A 86 -3.72 -4.25 -11.47
CA ARG A 86 -4.02 -3.48 -12.69
C ARG A 86 -2.81 -3.19 -13.56
N THR A 87 -1.60 -3.30 -13.03
CA THR A 87 -0.36 -3.03 -13.76
C THR A 87 -0.25 -3.96 -14.96
N ASP A 88 0.12 -3.44 -16.13
CA ASP A 88 0.33 -4.27 -17.32
C ASP A 88 1.53 -5.21 -17.10
N LEU A 89 1.40 -6.49 -17.49
CA LEU A 89 2.44 -7.51 -17.26
C LEU A 89 3.79 -7.17 -17.92
N ALA A 90 3.78 -6.33 -18.96
CA ALA A 90 5.01 -5.84 -19.58
C ALA A 90 5.93 -5.09 -18.59
N PHE A 91 5.38 -4.53 -17.51
CA PHE A 91 6.15 -3.86 -16.45
C PHE A 91 6.43 -4.76 -15.23
N VAL A 92 6.05 -6.04 -15.28
CA VAL A 92 6.18 -6.97 -14.14
C VAL A 92 7.21 -8.05 -14.48
N HIS A 93 8.45 -7.84 -14.05
CA HIS A 93 9.48 -8.87 -14.14
C HIS A 93 9.54 -9.75 -12.89
N ARG A 94 9.60 -9.13 -11.71
CA ARG A 94 9.64 -9.78 -10.40
C ARG A 94 8.86 -8.96 -9.38
N VAL A 95 8.15 -9.63 -8.49
CA VAL A 95 7.40 -9.00 -7.41
C VAL A 95 7.96 -9.44 -6.06
N ILE A 96 8.26 -8.47 -5.20
CA ILE A 96 8.44 -8.71 -3.77
C ILE A 96 7.18 -8.18 -3.11
N ALA A 97 6.48 -9.04 -2.38
CA ALA A 97 5.27 -8.74 -1.65
C ALA A 97 5.53 -8.85 -0.15
N THR A 98 4.92 -7.98 0.65
CA THR A 98 5.04 -8.06 2.10
C THR A 98 3.70 -7.91 2.82
N ILE A 99 3.50 -8.80 3.80
CA ILE A 99 2.28 -8.92 4.60
C ILE A 99 2.62 -8.66 6.07
N ARG A 100 1.71 -8.01 6.78
CA ARG A 100 1.79 -7.74 8.22
C ARG A 100 0.59 -8.38 8.93
N PRO A 101 0.69 -8.81 10.21
CA PRO A 101 -0.45 -9.33 10.94
C PRO A 101 -1.62 -8.34 10.91
N TRP A 102 -2.84 -8.83 10.69
CA TRP A 102 -4.00 -7.97 10.48
C TRP A 102 -4.29 -7.09 11.71
N ARG A 103 -4.11 -7.60 12.93
CA ARG A 103 -4.31 -6.82 14.17
C ARG A 103 -3.35 -5.63 14.25
N GLU A 104 -2.09 -5.85 13.90
CA GLU A 104 -1.10 -4.76 13.86
C GLU A 104 -1.36 -3.78 12.72
N TYR A 105 -1.81 -4.28 11.57
CA TYR A 105 -2.23 -3.44 10.45
C TYR A 105 -3.36 -2.50 10.85
N VAL A 106 -4.42 -3.02 11.48
CA VAL A 106 -5.58 -2.22 11.94
C VAL A 106 -5.11 -1.06 12.80
N MET A 107 -4.24 -1.34 13.76
CA MET A 107 -3.69 -0.32 14.66
C MET A 107 -2.81 0.69 13.95
N SER A 108 -1.96 0.24 13.04
CA SER A 108 -1.11 1.14 12.26
C SER A 108 -1.94 2.08 11.38
N MET A 109 -3.04 1.58 10.81
CA MET A 109 -3.99 2.36 10.03
C MET A 109 -4.77 3.35 10.89
N ARG A 110 -5.24 2.96 12.09
CA ARG A 110 -5.88 3.89 13.04
C ARG A 110 -4.97 5.07 13.38
N ARG A 111 -3.71 4.78 13.72
CA ARG A 111 -2.73 5.84 14.04
C ARG A 111 -2.51 6.76 12.85
N LEU A 112 -2.38 6.20 11.64
CA LEU A 112 -2.26 6.99 10.41
C LEU A 112 -3.47 7.91 10.21
N TYR A 113 -4.69 7.37 10.33
CA TYR A 113 -5.92 8.15 10.17
C TYR A 113 -6.07 9.23 11.24
N ALA A 114 -5.69 8.95 12.49
CA ALA A 114 -5.68 9.95 13.55
C ALA A 114 -4.72 11.11 13.26
N LEU A 115 -3.53 10.82 12.73
CA LEU A 115 -2.56 11.84 12.31
C LEU A 115 -3.08 12.68 11.13
N GLU A 116 -3.67 12.03 10.11
CA GLU A 116 -4.30 12.72 8.98
C GLU A 116 -5.45 13.64 9.44
N ASP A 117 -6.31 13.17 10.34
CA ASP A 117 -7.46 13.92 10.86
C ASP A 117 -7.03 15.06 11.79
N ALA A 118 -6.00 14.86 12.61
CA ALA A 118 -5.40 15.93 13.41
C ALA A 118 -4.83 17.03 12.52
N ARG A 119 -4.15 16.64 11.43
CA ARG A 119 -3.60 17.59 10.46
C ARG A 119 -4.68 18.37 9.72
N ALA A 120 -5.71 17.71 9.22
CA ALA A 120 -6.81 18.40 8.52
C ALA A 120 -7.46 19.46 9.41
N ARG A 121 -7.62 19.16 10.70
CA ARG A 121 -8.09 20.14 11.70
C ARG A 121 -7.11 21.29 11.89
N ALA A 122 -5.82 21.00 12.04
CA ALA A 122 -4.79 22.02 12.22
C ALA A 122 -4.64 22.96 11.02
N SER A 123 -4.91 22.48 9.79
CA SER A 123 -4.88 23.29 8.58
C SER A 123 -6.18 24.08 8.33
N GLY A 124 -7.13 24.08 9.27
CA GLY A 124 -8.42 24.76 9.11
C GLY A 124 -9.31 24.16 8.02
N SER A 125 -9.05 22.92 7.59
CA SER A 125 -9.83 22.29 6.53
C SER A 125 -11.27 22.06 6.99
N THR A 126 -12.23 22.70 6.33
CA THR A 126 -13.67 22.46 6.52
C THR A 126 -14.17 21.24 5.75
N ALA A 127 -13.33 20.63 4.91
CA ALA A 127 -13.69 19.45 4.15
C ALA A 127 -14.10 18.29 5.08
N PRO A 128 -15.19 17.56 4.76
CA PRO A 128 -15.61 16.41 5.55
C PRO A 128 -14.53 15.34 5.58
N ARG A 129 -14.45 14.61 6.72
CA ARG A 129 -13.50 13.52 6.88
C ARG A 129 -13.67 12.50 5.75
N PRO A 130 -12.57 11.99 5.17
CA PRO A 130 -12.66 10.97 4.15
C PRO A 130 -13.38 9.73 4.69
N VAL A 131 -14.35 9.22 3.94
CA VAL A 131 -14.90 7.89 4.20
C VAL A 131 -13.82 6.88 3.88
N ARG A 132 -13.47 6.06 4.88
CA ARG A 132 -12.40 5.05 4.80
C ARG A 132 -13.01 3.66 5.00
N PRO A 133 -12.50 2.61 4.32
CA PRO A 133 -12.89 1.25 4.64
C PRO A 133 -12.42 0.90 6.07
N PRO A 134 -13.16 0.03 6.79
CA PRO A 134 -12.65 -0.54 8.04
C PRO A 134 -11.31 -1.24 7.79
N PRO A 135 -10.26 -0.97 8.58
CA PRO A 135 -8.92 -1.48 8.28
C PRO A 135 -8.82 -3.00 8.17
N HIS A 136 -9.53 -3.75 9.01
CA HIS A 136 -9.51 -5.22 8.95
C HIS A 136 -10.04 -5.73 7.59
N LEU A 137 -11.11 -5.13 7.08
CA LEU A 137 -11.66 -5.44 5.75
C LEU A 137 -10.73 -4.98 4.61
N GLU A 138 -10.08 -3.82 4.74
CA GLU A 138 -9.08 -3.35 3.77
C GLU A 138 -7.94 -4.38 3.67
N TRP A 139 -7.40 -4.80 4.82
CA TRP A 139 -6.36 -5.84 4.90
C TRP A 139 -6.78 -7.13 4.20
N TRP A 140 -7.97 -7.65 4.51
CA TRP A 140 -8.46 -8.88 3.88
C TRP A 140 -8.62 -8.72 2.38
N SER A 141 -9.30 -7.66 1.94
CA SER A 141 -9.58 -7.44 0.52
C SER A 141 -8.32 -7.31 -0.33
N GLU A 142 -7.28 -6.66 0.20
CA GLU A 142 -6.01 -6.51 -0.50
C GLU A 142 -5.26 -7.85 -0.53
N ASN A 143 -5.07 -8.54 0.60
CA ASN A 143 -4.32 -9.80 0.59
C ASN A 143 -5.03 -10.91 -0.20
N PHE A 144 -6.36 -11.01 -0.13
CA PHE A 144 -7.12 -11.95 -0.95
C PHE A 144 -6.96 -11.65 -2.45
N ALA A 145 -6.99 -10.37 -2.83
CA ALA A 145 -6.74 -9.97 -4.22
C ALA A 145 -5.31 -10.30 -4.67
N LEU A 146 -4.30 -10.09 -3.83
CA LEU A 146 -2.91 -10.45 -4.12
C LEU A 146 -2.78 -11.96 -4.40
N ILE A 147 -3.36 -12.80 -3.55
CA ILE A 147 -3.29 -14.27 -3.71
C ILE A 147 -3.94 -14.69 -5.03
N GLY A 148 -5.14 -14.17 -5.32
CA GLY A 148 -5.85 -14.45 -6.58
C GLY A 148 -5.08 -13.97 -7.82
N ASP A 149 -4.44 -12.80 -7.73
CA ASP A 149 -3.63 -12.20 -8.79
C ASP A 149 -2.39 -13.03 -9.10
N ILE A 150 -1.66 -13.48 -8.05
CA ILE A 150 -0.52 -14.40 -8.19
C ILE A 150 -0.96 -15.71 -8.85
N GLY A 151 -2.04 -16.32 -8.36
CA GLY A 151 -2.53 -17.60 -8.89
C GLY A 151 -3.00 -17.52 -10.35
N THR A 152 -3.57 -16.38 -10.74
CA THR A 152 -4.14 -16.18 -12.09
C THR A 152 -3.08 -15.72 -13.09
N ARG A 153 -2.26 -14.73 -12.73
CA ARG A 153 -1.31 -14.07 -13.66
C ARG A 153 0.09 -14.64 -13.61
N ARG A 154 0.42 -15.45 -12.59
CA ARG A 154 1.62 -16.30 -12.50
C ARG A 154 2.95 -15.56 -12.73
N TYR A 155 3.04 -14.29 -12.35
CA TYR A 155 4.32 -13.60 -12.37
C TYR A 155 5.23 -14.12 -11.24
N PRO A 156 6.56 -14.05 -11.40
CA PRO A 156 7.51 -14.45 -10.37
C PRO A 156 7.36 -13.57 -9.11
N VAL A 157 7.18 -14.19 -7.95
CA VAL A 157 6.92 -13.48 -6.69
C VAL A 157 7.62 -14.11 -5.49
N HIS A 158 8.14 -13.25 -4.60
CA HIS A 158 8.48 -13.60 -3.22
C HIS A 158 7.51 -12.88 -2.27
N VAL A 159 6.77 -13.65 -1.48
CA VAL A 159 5.91 -13.11 -0.41
C VAL A 159 6.66 -13.26 0.90
N GLN A 160 6.75 -12.18 1.66
CA GLN A 160 7.51 -12.11 2.91
C GLN A 160 6.65 -11.57 4.04
N SER A 161 6.74 -12.15 5.22
CA SER A 161 6.15 -11.54 6.41
C SER A 161 6.99 -10.34 6.86
N PHE A 162 6.32 -9.36 7.46
CA PHE A 162 6.98 -8.20 8.04
C PHE A 162 7.79 -8.58 9.28
N ASP A 163 7.32 -9.55 10.07
CA ASP A 163 8.00 -9.97 11.30
C ASP A 163 9.31 -10.69 11.01
N ARG A 164 9.30 -11.66 10.09
CA ARG A 164 10.51 -12.40 9.76
C ARG A 164 11.58 -11.54 9.11
N LEU A 165 11.20 -10.56 8.28
CA LEU A 165 12.15 -9.57 7.75
C LEU A 165 12.88 -8.82 8.87
N LEU A 166 12.18 -8.48 9.95
CA LEU A 166 12.77 -7.73 11.06
C LEU A 166 13.56 -8.63 12.03
N ALA A 167 13.14 -9.88 12.20
CA ALA A 167 13.81 -10.85 13.06
C ALA A 167 15.09 -11.39 12.40
N GLU A 168 15.06 -11.68 11.10
CA GLU A 168 16.11 -12.37 10.35
C GLU A 168 16.49 -11.61 9.07
N PRO A 169 16.91 -10.32 9.17
CA PRO A 169 17.09 -9.48 7.99
C PRO A 169 18.14 -10.02 7.02
N GLU A 170 19.25 -10.55 7.51
CA GLU A 170 20.32 -11.11 6.66
C GLU A 170 19.84 -12.31 5.85
N GLU A 171 19.07 -13.22 6.46
CA GLU A 171 18.56 -14.41 5.78
C GLU A 171 17.50 -14.02 4.73
N ILE A 172 16.50 -13.22 5.12
CA ILE A 172 15.38 -12.86 4.25
C ILE A 172 15.86 -12.00 3.09
N ILE A 173 16.64 -10.95 3.36
CA ILE A 173 17.19 -10.09 2.32
C ILE A 173 18.16 -10.89 1.46
N GLY A 174 18.99 -11.75 2.06
CA GLY A 174 19.91 -12.62 1.34
C GLY A 174 19.22 -13.50 0.31
N ARG A 175 18.11 -14.17 0.68
CA ARG A 175 17.32 -15.01 -0.24
C ARG A 175 16.71 -14.20 -1.38
N VAL A 176 16.14 -13.03 -1.07
CA VAL A 176 15.53 -12.17 -2.09
C VAL A 176 16.59 -11.61 -3.04
N LEU A 177 17.73 -11.14 -2.53
CA LEU A 177 18.82 -10.60 -3.35
C LEU A 177 19.47 -11.67 -4.23
N ASP A 178 19.61 -12.89 -3.73
CA ASP A 178 20.08 -14.02 -4.53
C ASP A 178 19.14 -14.29 -5.71
N TRP A 179 17.83 -14.37 -5.44
CA TRP A 179 16.80 -14.56 -6.47
C TRP A 179 16.79 -13.45 -7.53
N ILE A 180 17.04 -12.20 -7.13
CA ILE A 180 17.06 -11.08 -8.08
C ILE A 180 18.44 -10.79 -8.72
N GLY A 181 19.48 -11.53 -8.35
CA GLY A 181 20.83 -11.41 -8.92
C GLY A 181 21.63 -10.21 -8.38
N ARG A 182 21.51 -9.90 -7.09
CA ARG A 182 22.21 -8.80 -6.38
C ARG A 182 22.76 -9.23 -5.01
N ARG A 183 23.12 -10.50 -4.84
CA ARG A 183 23.65 -11.03 -3.57
C ARG A 183 24.94 -10.31 -3.12
N ASP A 184 25.70 -9.77 -4.06
CA ASP A 184 26.88 -8.94 -3.83
C ASP A 184 26.59 -7.67 -3.00
N ARG A 185 25.33 -7.24 -2.94
CA ARG A 185 24.89 -6.02 -2.22
C ARG A 185 24.21 -6.29 -0.87
N LEU A 186 24.36 -7.51 -0.34
CA LEU A 186 23.68 -7.92 0.90
C LEU A 186 23.99 -7.00 2.09
N ALA A 187 25.27 -6.67 2.30
CA ALA A 187 25.68 -5.85 3.44
C ALA A 187 25.01 -4.46 3.42
N GLN A 188 24.97 -3.82 2.26
CA GLN A 188 24.33 -2.50 2.08
C GLN A 188 22.82 -2.58 2.29
N ALA A 189 22.19 -3.64 1.77
CA ALA A 189 20.76 -3.86 1.89
C ALA A 189 20.31 -4.12 3.33
N VAL A 190 21.05 -4.95 4.07
CA VAL A 190 20.79 -5.23 5.51
C VAL A 190 21.00 -3.98 6.35
N ALA A 191 22.00 -3.17 6.02
CA ALA A 191 22.25 -1.90 6.71
C ALA A 191 21.12 -0.86 6.56
N ALA A 192 20.13 -1.08 5.67
CA ALA A 192 18.93 -0.24 5.57
C ALA A 192 17.86 -0.60 6.62
N VAL A 193 17.93 -1.78 7.24
CA VAL A 193 16.94 -2.24 8.22
C VAL A 193 17.14 -1.52 9.56
N ARG A 194 16.04 -0.98 10.10
CA ARG A 194 15.98 -0.28 11.39
C ARG A 194 14.84 -0.88 12.23
N PRO A 195 15.07 -2.02 12.91
CA PRO A 195 14.02 -2.73 13.67
C PRO A 195 13.34 -1.85 14.73
N GLU A 196 14.07 -0.88 15.29
CA GLU A 196 13.60 0.10 16.27
C GLU A 196 12.45 0.99 15.76
N HIS A 197 12.25 1.10 14.44
CA HIS A 197 11.11 1.81 13.87
C HIS A 197 9.77 1.06 14.04
N ARG A 198 9.79 -0.22 14.47
CA ARG A 198 8.58 -0.98 14.81
C ARG A 198 8.03 -0.54 16.16
N THR A 199 7.07 0.37 16.11
CA THR A 199 6.47 0.99 17.31
C THR A 199 5.10 0.40 17.71
N GLN A 200 4.69 -0.74 17.14
CA GLN A 200 3.43 -1.41 17.49
C GLN A 200 3.64 -2.92 17.61
N ARG A 201 3.12 -3.52 18.70
CA ARG A 201 2.95 -4.96 18.89
C ARG A 201 1.60 -5.24 19.55
N ALA A 202 0.78 -6.04 18.88
CA ALA A 202 -0.48 -6.67 19.33
C ALA A 202 -1.26 -6.04 20.52
N PRO A 203 -1.82 -4.81 20.43
CA PRO A 203 -2.73 -4.30 21.45
C PRO A 203 -4.18 -4.77 21.20
N PRO A 204 -5.08 -4.65 22.20
CA PRO A 204 -6.49 -4.98 22.04
C PRO A 204 -7.17 -4.09 20.99
N LEU A 205 -8.00 -4.70 20.13
CA LEU A 205 -8.78 -4.01 19.09
C LEU A 205 -10.16 -3.57 19.62
N ALA A 206 -10.83 -2.63 18.96
CA ALA A 206 -12.24 -2.36 19.27
C ALA A 206 -13.13 -3.39 18.56
N ASP A 207 -14.27 -3.76 19.13
CA ASP A 207 -15.13 -4.86 18.65
C ASP A 207 -15.60 -4.66 17.20
N GLU A 208 -15.93 -3.44 16.82
CA GLU A 208 -16.38 -3.04 15.47
C GLU A 208 -15.28 -3.14 14.39
N GLU A 209 -14.03 -3.39 14.77
CA GLU A 209 -12.92 -3.58 13.85
C GLU A 209 -12.19 -4.92 14.05
N ARG A 210 -12.91 -5.89 14.61
CA ARG A 210 -12.48 -7.27 14.74
C ARG A 210 -13.22 -8.13 13.73
N PHE A 211 -12.48 -9.11 13.21
CA PHE A 211 -13.12 -10.29 12.64
C PHE A 211 -13.83 -11.09 13.73
N ASP A 212 -14.90 -11.79 13.36
CA ASP A 212 -15.38 -12.92 14.15
C ASP A 212 -14.27 -13.98 14.31
N ASP A 213 -14.40 -14.87 15.29
CA ASP A 213 -13.34 -15.82 15.64
C ASP A 213 -12.93 -16.73 14.47
N ASP A 214 -13.88 -17.11 13.61
CA ASP A 214 -13.60 -17.92 12.42
C ASP A 214 -12.78 -17.13 11.38
N ALA A 215 -13.19 -15.90 11.10
CA ALA A 215 -12.49 -15.04 10.16
C ALA A 215 -11.11 -14.66 10.69
N ALA A 216 -10.99 -14.40 12.00
CA ALA A 216 -9.72 -14.09 12.66
C ALA A 216 -8.73 -15.24 12.50
N ARG A 217 -9.19 -16.48 12.74
CA ARG A 217 -8.38 -17.70 12.58
C ARG A 217 -7.87 -17.90 11.15
N VAL A 218 -8.70 -17.69 10.13
CA VAL A 218 -8.26 -17.77 8.72
C VAL A 218 -7.25 -16.67 8.39
N CYS A 219 -7.44 -15.45 8.90
CA CYS A 219 -6.50 -14.35 8.69
C CYS A 219 -5.15 -14.59 9.40
N ASP A 220 -5.19 -15.17 10.59
CA ASP A 220 -4.00 -15.54 11.37
C ASP A 220 -3.24 -16.68 10.67
N GLU A 221 -3.93 -17.74 10.24
CA GLU A 221 -3.32 -18.84 9.49
C GLU A 221 -2.70 -18.37 8.17
N LEU A 222 -3.32 -17.42 7.46
CA LEU A 222 -2.75 -16.84 6.25
C LEU A 222 -1.39 -16.19 6.53
N TYR A 223 -1.32 -15.43 7.62
CA TYR A 223 -0.09 -14.78 8.02
C TYR A 223 0.98 -15.78 8.45
N GLU A 224 0.62 -16.74 9.31
CA GLU A 224 1.52 -17.79 9.79
C GLU A 224 2.10 -18.61 8.65
N ARG A 225 1.29 -19.01 7.67
CA ARG A 225 1.79 -19.72 6.49
C ARG A 225 2.83 -18.91 5.73
N VAL A 226 2.63 -17.60 5.59
CA VAL A 226 3.61 -16.71 4.93
C VAL A 226 4.86 -16.54 5.78
N ASP A 227 4.73 -16.39 7.09
CA ASP A 227 5.84 -16.24 8.03
C ASP A 227 6.73 -17.50 8.06
N ASP A 228 6.10 -18.67 8.08
CA ASP A 228 6.77 -19.97 8.06
C ASP A 228 7.35 -20.32 6.68
N GLY A 229 6.93 -19.62 5.62
CA GLY A 229 7.27 -19.97 4.24
C GLY A 229 6.56 -21.22 3.72
N ARG A 230 5.37 -21.53 4.27
CA ARG A 230 4.50 -22.64 3.85
C ARG A 230 3.63 -22.26 2.65
N GLY A 231 3.39 -23.25 1.79
CA GLY A 231 2.43 -23.12 0.70
C GLY A 231 0.97 -22.95 1.18
N LEU A 232 0.11 -22.47 0.28
CA LEU A 232 -1.33 -22.43 0.49
C LEU A 232 -1.94 -23.73 -0.03
N GLU A 233 -2.20 -24.67 0.86
CA GLU A 233 -2.77 -25.97 0.49
C GLU A 233 -4.22 -25.85 0.00
N PRO A 234 -4.71 -26.81 -0.81
CA PRO A 234 -6.06 -26.74 -1.41
C PRO A 234 -7.19 -26.48 -0.40
N ASP A 235 -7.14 -27.11 0.78
CA ASP A 235 -8.15 -26.91 1.82
C ASP A 235 -8.10 -25.51 2.43
N PHE A 236 -6.89 -24.95 2.59
CA PHE A 236 -6.75 -23.58 3.04
C PHE A 236 -7.21 -22.56 1.98
N ILE A 237 -6.94 -22.82 0.69
CA ILE A 237 -7.48 -22.02 -0.41
C ILE A 237 -9.01 -22.03 -0.39
N ARG A 238 -9.64 -23.18 -0.08
CA ARG A 238 -11.09 -23.28 0.08
C ARG A 238 -11.58 -22.39 1.23
N ALA A 239 -10.93 -22.45 2.39
CA ALA A 239 -11.25 -21.59 3.53
C ALA A 239 -11.11 -20.09 3.19
N LEU A 240 -10.08 -19.70 2.44
CA LEU A 240 -9.92 -18.32 1.97
C LEU A 240 -11.10 -17.89 1.07
N ASN A 241 -11.52 -18.76 0.14
CA ASN A 241 -12.63 -18.49 -0.76
C ASN A 241 -13.97 -18.38 -0.03
N GLU A 242 -14.22 -19.28 0.92
CA GLU A 242 -15.42 -19.28 1.76
C GLU A 242 -15.50 -18.01 2.61
N LEU A 243 -14.40 -17.63 3.27
CA LEU A 243 -14.33 -16.38 4.02
C LEU A 243 -14.56 -15.17 3.11
N ASN A 244 -13.93 -15.15 1.92
CA ASN A 244 -14.14 -14.05 0.98
C ASN A 244 -15.62 -13.97 0.57
N ALA A 245 -16.25 -15.09 0.19
CA ALA A 245 -17.66 -15.13 -0.18
C ALA A 245 -18.56 -14.58 0.94
N ARG A 246 -18.25 -14.91 2.21
CA ARG A 246 -18.94 -14.39 3.39
C ARG A 246 -18.77 -12.87 3.56
N LEU A 247 -17.57 -12.35 3.34
CA LEU A 247 -17.25 -10.92 3.50
C LEU A 247 -17.64 -10.05 2.30
N GLN A 248 -17.86 -10.64 1.12
CA GLN A 248 -18.13 -9.91 -0.13
C GLN A 248 -19.26 -8.88 -0.05
N PRO A 249 -20.44 -9.17 0.55
CA PRO A 249 -21.51 -8.18 0.67
C PRO A 249 -21.06 -6.90 1.39
N GLU A 250 -20.33 -7.07 2.50
CA GLU A 250 -19.81 -5.96 3.29
C GLU A 250 -18.75 -5.17 2.53
N LEU A 251 -17.80 -5.88 1.91
CA LEU A 251 -16.74 -5.28 1.11
C LEU A 251 -17.29 -4.41 -0.02
N ARG A 252 -18.32 -4.89 -0.73
CA ARG A 252 -18.99 -4.15 -1.80
C ARG A 252 -19.69 -2.91 -1.26
N ARG A 253 -20.43 -3.04 -0.15
CA ARG A 253 -21.12 -1.91 0.50
C ARG A 253 -20.14 -0.81 0.89
N ARG A 254 -19.02 -1.18 1.53
CA ARG A 254 -17.96 -0.22 1.93
C ARG A 254 -17.26 0.41 0.73
N ALA A 255 -16.94 -0.37 -0.30
CA ALA A 255 -16.33 0.15 -1.52
C ALA A 255 -17.25 1.14 -2.24
N GLN A 256 -18.55 0.88 -2.29
CA GLN A 256 -19.55 1.81 -2.84
C GLN A 256 -19.61 3.11 -2.05
N ALA A 257 -19.64 3.05 -0.72
CA ALA A 257 -19.65 4.23 0.16
C ALA A 257 -18.40 5.11 -0.05
N VAL A 258 -17.21 4.50 -0.10
CA VAL A 258 -15.95 5.21 -0.37
C VAL A 258 -15.98 5.89 -1.75
N ARG A 259 -16.44 5.19 -2.79
CA ARG A 259 -16.55 5.76 -4.15
C ARG A 259 -17.56 6.90 -4.22
N ALA A 260 -18.69 6.78 -3.56
CA ALA A 260 -19.71 7.82 -3.51
C ALA A 260 -19.17 9.10 -2.83
N ALA A 261 -18.51 8.94 -1.67
CA ALA A 261 -17.89 10.06 -0.96
C ALA A 261 -16.76 10.73 -1.77
N ALA A 262 -15.94 9.93 -2.47
CA ALA A 262 -14.89 10.48 -3.34
C ALA A 262 -15.48 11.32 -4.49
N ARG A 263 -16.54 10.85 -5.14
CA ARG A 263 -17.23 11.59 -6.22
C ARG A 263 -17.85 12.89 -5.72
N GLN A 264 -18.47 12.87 -4.54
CA GLN A 264 -19.04 14.07 -3.91
C GLN A 264 -17.96 15.12 -3.64
N ARG A 265 -16.78 14.70 -3.14
CA ARG A 265 -15.65 15.60 -2.92
C ARG A 265 -15.11 16.22 -4.20
N THR A 266 -14.92 15.44 -5.27
CA THR A 266 -14.45 15.99 -6.56
C THR A 266 -15.44 17.01 -7.11
N ARG A 267 -16.75 16.73 -7.04
CA ARG A 267 -17.78 17.70 -7.45
C ARG A 267 -17.77 18.97 -6.59
N ALA A 268 -17.55 18.84 -5.29
CA ALA A 268 -17.47 19.99 -4.39
C ALA A 268 -16.22 20.84 -4.66
N SER A 269 -15.07 20.23 -4.96
CA SER A 269 -13.86 20.97 -5.33
C SER A 269 -13.98 21.65 -6.70
N ASP A 270 -14.61 20.98 -7.68
CA ASP A 270 -14.82 21.55 -9.01
C ASP A 270 -15.87 22.68 -8.98
N GLY A 271 -16.90 22.56 -8.12
CA GLY A 271 -17.90 23.60 -7.88
C GLY A 271 -17.34 24.83 -7.16
N LEU A 272 -16.43 24.64 -6.19
CA LEU A 272 -15.72 25.76 -5.55
C LEU A 272 -14.82 26.50 -6.54
N ALA A 273 -14.06 25.77 -7.37
CA ALA A 273 -13.21 26.38 -8.39
C ALA A 273 -14.01 27.17 -9.45
N LEU A 274 -15.24 26.75 -9.76
CA LEU A 274 -16.16 27.47 -10.65
C LEU A 274 -16.78 28.72 -10.01
N LEU A 275 -16.94 28.74 -8.68
CA LEU A 275 -17.44 29.91 -7.94
C LEU A 275 -16.33 30.94 -7.70
N GLU A 276 -15.13 30.50 -7.32
CA GLU A 276 -13.95 31.37 -7.19
C GLU A 276 -13.53 31.97 -8.54
N GLY A 277 -13.81 31.29 -9.66
CA GLY A 277 -13.63 31.83 -11.01
C GLY A 277 -14.72 32.81 -11.47
N ARG A 278 -15.85 32.91 -10.76
CA ARG A 278 -16.92 33.90 -11.03
C ARG A 278 -16.75 35.16 -10.21
N ASP A 279 -16.31 35.06 -8.96
CA ASP A 279 -16.07 36.24 -8.10
C ASP A 279 -14.86 37.08 -8.53
N ALA A 280 -13.97 36.55 -9.37
CA ALA A 280 -12.89 37.32 -9.99
C ALA A 280 -13.33 38.12 -11.24
N GLY A 281 -14.57 37.93 -11.71
CA GLY A 281 -15.11 38.54 -12.95
C GLY A 281 -16.00 39.76 -12.75
N ASP A 282 -16.55 40.00 -11.55
CA ASP A 282 -17.58 41.04 -11.32
C ASP A 282 -17.06 42.29 -10.57
N ALA A 283 -15.75 42.43 -10.35
CA ALA A 283 -15.14 43.61 -9.73
C ALA A 283 -14.49 44.58 -10.73
N ALA A 284 -14.76 44.44 -12.02
CA ALA A 284 -14.24 45.31 -13.07
C ALA A 284 -15.36 45.76 -14.02
N ASP A 285 -16.37 46.46 -13.49
CA ASP A 285 -17.19 47.43 -14.24
C ASP A 285 -17.97 48.28 -13.25
N GLY A 286 -17.48 49.50 -13.03
CA GLY A 286 -18.04 50.47 -12.09
C GLY A 286 -17.27 51.78 -12.14
N ASP A 287 -17.28 52.41 -13.31
CA ASP A 287 -17.06 53.85 -13.51
C ASP A 287 -18.41 54.51 -13.86
#